data_AF-A0A2M7IIF6-F1
#
_entry.id   AF-A0A2M7IIF6-F1
#
_cell.length_a   1.000
_cell.length_b   1.000
_cell.length_c   1.000
_cell.angle_alpha   90.00
_cell.angle_beta   90.00
_cell.angle_gamma   90.00
#
_symmetry.space_group_name_H-M   'P 1'
#
loop_
_entity.id
_entity.type
_entity.pdbx_description
1 polymer ?
#
loop_
_entity_poly.entity_id
_entity_poly.type
_entity_poly.pdbx_seq_one_letter_code
_entity_poly.pdbx_strand_id
1 'polypeptide(L)'
;GLKAYIKRLLTKPPEKELKWIQDLQKWQEEFPPGSEDFFQLLKIDFFKDRIFVLTPKGDVIDLPEEATPLDFAYHIHTSIGHRCLGAKVDGKMVSLDEQLLNGQLVEILTKKEEKPSQDWLRIVKTSLAKNKIREWFKQSKAERIKRATQQKQAQKEIKQKPIPLKALQAPIVEIKGETKILSFFAKCCNPKPGDQIQGYITLNRGVSVHKAECKNIKKIKNTERLISVSWKQ
;
A
#
# COMPACT_ATOMS: atom_id res chain seq x y z
N GLY A 1 15.19 55.81 -17.32
CA GLY A 1 16.48 56.32 -17.80
C GLY A 1 17.64 55.56 -17.16
N LEU A 2 18.82 55.57 -17.78
CA LEU A 2 20.00 54.76 -17.40
C LEU A 2 20.41 54.88 -15.92
N LYS A 3 20.28 56.08 -15.33
CA LYS A 3 20.53 56.32 -13.89
C LYS A 3 19.57 55.56 -12.97
N ALA A 4 18.31 55.36 -13.36
CA ALA A 4 17.34 54.59 -12.59
C ALA A 4 17.60 53.06 -12.69
N TYR A 5 18.15 52.61 -13.82
CA TYR A 5 18.55 51.22 -14.05
C TYR A 5 19.77 50.83 -13.22
N ILE A 6 20.82 51.67 -13.23
CA ILE A 6 22.03 51.46 -12.40
C ILE A 6 21.69 51.53 -10.90
N LYS A 7 20.79 52.42 -10.49
CA LYS A 7 20.30 52.49 -9.10
C LYS A 7 19.56 51.23 -8.67
N ARG A 8 18.87 50.54 -9.60
CA ARG A 8 18.17 49.26 -9.36
C ARG A 8 19.11 48.06 -9.25
N LEU A 9 20.25 48.11 -9.96
CA LEU A 9 21.34 47.13 -9.89
C LEU A 9 22.17 47.24 -8.59
N LEU A 10 22.18 48.41 -7.96
CA LEU A 10 22.97 48.69 -6.74
C LEU A 10 22.14 48.66 -5.44
N THR A 11 20.81 48.55 -5.51
CA THR A 11 19.96 48.34 -4.33
C THR A 11 20.00 46.88 -3.90
N LYS A 12 20.24 46.64 -2.60
CA LYS A 12 20.20 45.30 -2.00
C LYS A 12 18.93 44.56 -2.44
N PRO A 13 19.04 43.26 -2.73
CA PRO A 13 17.97 42.49 -3.33
C PRO A 13 16.72 42.52 -2.44
N PRO A 14 15.51 42.70 -3.03
CA PRO A 14 14.27 42.80 -2.28
C PRO A 14 14.04 41.53 -1.46
N GLU A 15 13.36 41.62 -0.32
CA GLU A 15 13.15 40.54 0.67
C GLU A 15 12.63 39.19 0.07
N LYS A 16 12.03 39.22 -1.13
CA LYS A 16 11.65 38.03 -1.91
C LYS A 16 12.83 37.25 -2.51
N GLU A 17 13.94 37.93 -2.79
CA GLU A 17 15.26 37.34 -3.06
C GLU A 17 15.99 36.92 -1.77
N LEU A 18 15.32 36.80 -0.63
CA LEU A 18 15.82 36.06 0.55
C LEU A 18 15.01 34.78 0.79
N LYS A 19 13.95 34.57 0.01
CA LYS A 19 13.10 33.37 0.06
C LYS A 19 13.89 32.13 -0.40
N TRP A 20 14.75 32.28 -1.41
CA TRP A 20 15.65 31.21 -1.88
C TRP A 20 16.68 30.77 -0.83
N ILE A 21 17.09 31.64 0.09
CA ILE A 21 17.98 31.30 1.21
C ILE A 21 17.23 30.43 2.23
N GLN A 22 15.95 30.74 2.49
CA GLN A 22 15.08 29.92 3.34
C GLN A 22 14.73 28.58 2.68
N ASP A 23 14.53 28.56 1.35
CA ASP A 23 14.25 27.35 0.59
C ASP A 23 15.51 26.45 0.47
N LEU A 24 16.71 27.02 0.37
CA LEU A 24 17.99 26.30 0.51
C LEU A 24 18.13 25.63 1.88
N GLN A 25 17.73 26.32 2.94
CA GLN A 25 17.76 25.79 4.31
C GLN A 25 16.81 24.60 4.48
N LYS A 26 15.59 24.69 3.91
CA LYS A 26 14.64 23.57 3.89
C LYS A 26 15.13 22.39 3.06
N TRP A 27 15.82 22.65 1.95
CA TRP A 27 16.36 21.59 1.08
C TRP A 27 17.54 20.84 1.69
N GLN A 28 18.28 21.47 2.61
CA GLN A 28 19.36 20.80 3.36
C GLN A 28 18.82 19.69 4.29
N GLU A 29 17.55 19.77 4.71
CA GLU A 29 16.90 18.74 5.52
C GLU A 29 16.34 17.58 4.67
N GLU A 30 15.95 17.83 3.41
CA GLU A 30 15.30 16.84 2.53
C GLU A 30 16.30 16.04 1.66
N PHE A 31 17.52 16.55 1.43
CA PHE A 31 18.52 15.90 0.58
C PHE A 31 19.92 15.89 1.22
N PRO A 32 20.59 14.72 1.36
CA PRO A 32 21.93 14.66 1.92
C PRO A 32 22.92 15.52 1.11
N PRO A 33 23.72 16.39 1.74
CA PRO A 33 24.68 17.22 1.04
C PRO A 33 25.77 16.35 0.38
N GLY A 34 26.04 16.58 -0.91
CA GLY A 34 27.19 16.00 -1.62
C GLY A 34 26.90 15.03 -2.77
N SER A 35 25.66 14.80 -3.18
CA SER A 35 25.37 14.01 -4.40
C SER A 35 25.50 14.84 -5.69
N GLU A 36 25.97 14.23 -6.77
CA GLU A 36 25.96 14.82 -8.12
C GLU A 36 24.57 15.37 -8.51
N ASP A 37 23.52 14.68 -8.04
CA ASP A 37 22.11 15.04 -8.23
C ASP A 37 21.76 16.40 -7.62
N PHE A 38 22.33 16.74 -6.45
CA PHE A 38 22.10 18.03 -5.78
C PHE A 38 22.58 19.22 -6.63
N PHE A 39 23.77 19.12 -7.22
CA PHE A 39 24.30 20.19 -8.06
C PHE A 39 23.62 20.27 -9.43
N GLN A 40 23.13 19.16 -9.97
CA GLN A 40 22.28 19.19 -11.17
C GLN A 40 20.91 19.84 -10.90
N LEU A 41 20.31 19.55 -9.74
CA LEU A 41 19.07 20.19 -9.26
C LEU A 41 19.24 21.70 -9.16
N LEU A 42 20.30 22.15 -8.48
CA LEU A 42 20.64 23.57 -8.37
C LEU A 42 20.92 24.21 -9.73
N LYS A 43 21.64 23.54 -10.63
CA LYS A 43 21.98 24.14 -11.93
C LYS A 43 20.75 24.36 -12.82
N ILE A 44 19.80 23.43 -12.80
CA ILE A 44 18.59 23.52 -13.62
C ILE A 44 17.63 24.57 -13.04
N ASP A 45 17.47 24.63 -11.72
CA ASP A 45 16.53 25.56 -11.10
C ASP A 45 17.12 26.96 -10.87
N PHE A 46 18.44 27.15 -10.86
CA PHE A 46 19.06 28.45 -10.61
C PHE A 46 19.49 29.20 -11.88
N PHE A 47 19.95 28.51 -12.93
CA PHE A 47 20.49 29.17 -14.13
C PHE A 47 19.53 29.28 -15.30
N LYS A 48 18.35 28.65 -15.23
CA LYS A 48 17.33 28.81 -16.26
C LYS A 48 16.57 30.10 -16.04
N ASP A 49 16.36 30.86 -17.13
CA ASP A 49 15.46 32.01 -17.15
C ASP A 49 14.09 31.64 -16.57
N ARG A 50 13.41 32.62 -15.97
CA ARG A 50 12.14 32.41 -15.24
C ARG A 50 10.97 32.92 -16.07
N ILE A 51 9.90 32.15 -16.10
CA ILE A 51 8.58 32.57 -16.60
C ILE A 51 7.60 32.68 -15.43
N PHE A 52 6.64 33.58 -15.57
CA PHE A 52 5.54 33.77 -14.63
C PHE A 52 4.23 33.40 -15.31
N VAL A 53 3.51 32.43 -14.76
CA VAL A 53 2.22 31.97 -15.29
C VAL A 53 1.11 32.22 -14.29
N LEU A 54 -0.12 32.35 -14.79
CA LEU A 54 -1.28 32.72 -13.99
C LEU A 54 -2.17 31.50 -13.72
N THR A 55 -2.66 31.37 -12.50
CA THR A 55 -3.73 30.43 -12.17
C THR A 55 -5.10 31.02 -12.53
N PRO A 56 -6.16 30.21 -12.70
CA PRO A 56 -7.52 30.71 -12.93
C PRO A 56 -8.06 31.59 -11.79
N LYS A 57 -7.43 31.52 -10.61
CA LYS A 57 -7.77 32.35 -9.43
C LYS A 57 -7.03 33.70 -9.43
N GLY A 58 -6.09 33.92 -10.35
CA GLY A 58 -5.30 35.14 -10.44
C GLY A 58 -3.98 35.09 -9.68
N ASP A 59 -3.57 33.93 -9.14
CA ASP A 59 -2.26 33.78 -8.51
C ASP A 59 -1.16 33.73 -9.57
N VAL A 60 0.00 34.33 -9.28
CA VAL A 60 1.19 34.28 -10.15
C VAL A 60 2.12 33.19 -9.63
N ILE A 61 2.49 32.25 -10.51
CA ILE A 61 3.40 31.14 -10.22
C ILE A 61 4.69 31.32 -11.02
N ASP A 62 5.83 31.19 -10.35
CA ASP A 62 7.15 31.22 -10.98
C ASP A 62 7.60 29.80 -11.40
N LEU A 63 8.05 29.67 -12.64
CA LEU A 63 8.56 28.42 -13.20
C LEU A 63 9.83 28.68 -14.01
N PRO A 64 10.70 27.67 -14.17
CA PRO A 64 11.79 27.77 -15.14
C PRO A 64 11.23 27.86 -16.56
N GLU A 65 11.98 28.52 -17.44
CA GLU A 65 11.74 28.47 -18.87
C GLU A 65 11.71 27.01 -19.36
N GLU A 66 10.93 26.77 -20.42
CA GLU A 66 10.60 25.46 -20.98
C GLU A 66 9.65 24.60 -20.12
N ALA A 67 9.18 25.10 -18.96
CA ALA A 67 8.23 24.38 -18.14
C ALA A 67 6.95 24.05 -18.92
N THR A 68 6.41 22.86 -18.68
CA THR A 68 5.19 22.37 -19.31
C THR A 68 3.96 22.58 -18.42
N PRO A 69 2.73 22.49 -18.94
CA PRO A 69 1.51 22.46 -18.12
C PRO A 69 1.55 21.40 -17.02
N LEU A 70 2.24 20.28 -17.27
CA LEU A 70 2.39 19.23 -16.28
C LEU A 70 3.34 19.65 -15.15
N ASP A 71 4.43 20.35 -15.45
CA ASP A 71 5.31 20.94 -14.43
C ASP A 71 4.54 21.92 -13.53
N PHE A 72 3.71 22.79 -14.14
CA PHE A 72 2.81 23.69 -13.40
C PHE A 72 1.84 22.94 -12.48
N ALA A 73 1.24 21.84 -12.96
CA ALA A 73 0.35 21.02 -12.15
C ALA A 73 1.04 20.45 -10.88
N TYR A 74 2.27 19.95 -11.02
CA TYR A 74 3.05 19.47 -9.87
C TYR A 74 3.55 20.59 -8.95
N HIS A 75 3.80 21.77 -9.51
CA HIS A 75 4.16 22.96 -8.73
C HIS A 75 3.01 23.42 -7.83
N ILE A 76 1.76 23.39 -8.32
CA ILE A 76 0.59 23.70 -7.48
C ILE A 76 0.42 22.63 -6.39
N HIS A 77 0.30 21.36 -6.80
CA HIS A 77 0.12 20.27 -5.85
C HIS A 77 0.40 18.91 -6.49
N THR A 78 1.05 18.01 -5.75
CA THR A 78 1.37 16.65 -6.23
C THR A 78 0.12 15.87 -6.68
N SER A 79 -1.00 15.96 -5.93
CA SER A 79 -2.24 15.27 -6.31
C SER A 79 -2.86 15.83 -7.60
N ILE A 80 -2.71 17.14 -7.88
CA ILE A 80 -3.17 17.73 -9.15
C ILE A 80 -2.33 17.18 -10.30
N GLY A 81 -1.00 17.11 -10.12
CA GLY A 81 -0.08 16.45 -11.05
C GLY A 81 -0.46 14.99 -11.33
N HIS A 82 -0.63 14.17 -10.29
CA HIS A 82 -1.00 12.74 -10.44
C HIS A 82 -2.36 12.51 -11.11
N ARG A 83 -3.29 13.47 -10.96
CA ARG A 83 -4.64 13.42 -11.53
C ARG A 83 -4.74 14.12 -12.87
N CYS A 84 -3.67 14.72 -13.37
CA CYS A 84 -3.68 15.47 -14.62
C CYS A 84 -4.20 14.59 -15.77
N LEU A 85 -5.18 15.14 -16.50
CA LEU A 85 -5.77 14.56 -17.70
C LEU A 85 -5.40 15.39 -18.93
N GLY A 86 -5.37 16.72 -18.78
CA GLY A 86 -5.06 17.67 -19.83
C GLY A 86 -4.89 19.07 -19.25
N ALA A 87 -4.59 20.03 -20.12
CA ALA A 87 -4.45 21.43 -19.74
C ALA A 87 -5.12 22.33 -20.77
N LYS A 88 -5.59 23.49 -20.30
CA LYS A 88 -5.98 24.62 -21.13
C LYS A 88 -5.05 25.78 -20.85
N VAL A 89 -4.56 26.42 -21.89
CA VAL A 89 -3.76 27.64 -21.81
C VAL A 89 -4.50 28.73 -22.56
N ASP A 90 -4.75 29.86 -21.90
CA ASP A 90 -5.54 30.97 -22.41
C ASP A 90 -6.91 30.53 -22.98
N GLY A 91 -7.54 29.55 -22.31
CA GLY A 91 -8.84 28.97 -22.68
C GLY A 91 -8.81 27.94 -23.81
N LYS A 92 -7.66 27.67 -24.45
CA LYS A 92 -7.50 26.67 -25.51
C LYS A 92 -6.90 25.39 -24.97
N MET A 93 -7.38 24.24 -25.45
CA MET A 93 -6.78 22.94 -25.12
C MET A 93 -5.38 22.85 -25.72
N VAL A 94 -4.40 22.52 -24.88
CA VAL A 94 -3.00 22.36 -25.28
C VAL A 94 -2.49 20.95 -24.97
N SER A 95 -1.43 20.56 -25.66
CA SER A 95 -0.72 19.32 -25.36
C SER A 95 0.07 19.47 -24.05
N LEU A 96 0.22 18.37 -23.30
CA LEU A 96 0.93 18.39 -22.02
C LEU A 96 2.45 18.59 -22.14
N ASP A 97 3.01 18.51 -23.34
CA ASP A 97 4.43 18.73 -23.64
C ASP A 97 4.73 20.14 -24.18
N GLU A 98 3.69 20.94 -24.42
CA GLU A 98 3.83 22.32 -24.88
C GLU A 98 4.54 23.17 -23.82
N GLN A 99 5.41 24.07 -24.26
CA GLN A 99 6.13 24.96 -23.34
C GLN A 99 5.26 26.15 -22.98
N LEU A 100 5.19 26.45 -21.69
CA LEU A 100 4.48 27.62 -21.19
C LEU A 100 5.29 28.89 -21.47
N LEU A 101 4.57 29.95 -21.82
CA LEU A 101 5.11 31.29 -22.02
C LEU A 101 4.77 32.19 -20.83
N ASN A 102 5.56 33.25 -20.69
CA ASN A 102 5.34 34.24 -19.66
C ASN A 102 4.00 34.98 -19.83
N GLY A 103 3.23 35.08 -18.75
CA GLY A 103 1.94 35.77 -18.67
C GLY A 103 0.73 34.93 -19.07
N GLN A 104 0.89 33.65 -19.42
CA GLN A 104 -0.23 32.80 -19.83
C GLN A 104 -1.08 32.32 -18.66
N LEU A 105 -2.38 32.19 -18.89
CA LEU A 105 -3.33 31.61 -17.94
C LEU A 105 -3.41 30.09 -18.12
N VAL A 106 -3.05 29.32 -17.10
CA VAL A 106 -3.01 27.85 -17.18
C VAL A 106 -4.07 27.22 -16.30
N GLU A 107 -4.96 26.43 -16.89
CA GLU A 107 -5.99 25.65 -16.20
C GLU A 107 -5.70 24.15 -16.39
N ILE A 108 -5.59 23.41 -15.28
CA ILE A 108 -5.34 21.97 -15.32
C ILE A 108 -6.64 21.19 -15.16
N LEU A 109 -6.90 20.29 -16.10
CA LEU A 109 -8.02 19.36 -16.06
C LEU A 109 -7.59 18.11 -15.30
N THR A 110 -8.26 17.81 -14.19
CA THR A 110 -7.95 16.66 -13.31
C THR A 110 -9.06 15.61 -13.33
N LYS A 111 -8.68 14.33 -13.18
CA LYS A 111 -9.60 13.21 -12.97
C LYS A 111 -9.73 12.83 -11.49
N LYS A 112 -10.67 11.95 -11.14
CA LYS A 112 -10.90 11.51 -9.75
C LYS A 112 -9.78 10.63 -9.18
N GLU A 113 -9.17 9.79 -10.02
CA GLU A 113 -8.17 8.81 -9.61
C GLU A 113 -6.73 9.25 -9.98
N GLU A 114 -5.79 8.97 -9.10
CA GLU A 114 -4.36 9.20 -9.35
C GLU A 114 -3.82 8.13 -10.28
N LYS A 115 -3.44 8.53 -11.50
CA LYS A 115 -2.89 7.63 -12.51
C LYS A 115 -1.92 8.40 -13.39
N PRO A 116 -0.73 8.74 -12.89
CA PRO A 116 0.34 9.31 -13.69
C PRO A 116 0.88 8.30 -14.71
N SER A 117 1.37 8.82 -15.84
CA SER A 117 2.01 8.01 -16.88
C SER A 117 3.53 8.00 -16.73
N GLN A 118 4.19 6.92 -17.15
CA GLN A 118 5.66 6.88 -17.22
C GLN A 118 6.21 7.80 -18.32
N ASP A 119 5.45 7.98 -19.40
CA ASP A 119 5.84 8.87 -20.52
C ASP A 119 5.99 10.32 -20.08
N TRP A 120 5.32 10.71 -18.98
CA TRP A 120 5.42 12.04 -18.42
C TRP A 120 6.86 12.42 -18.05
N LEU A 121 7.69 11.45 -17.65
CA LEU A 121 9.10 11.68 -17.34
C LEU A 121 9.92 12.24 -18.51
N ARG A 122 9.45 12.08 -19.75
CA ARG A 122 10.09 12.62 -20.96
C ARG A 122 9.72 14.07 -21.22
N ILE A 123 8.52 14.48 -20.83
CA ILE A 123 7.97 15.81 -21.13
C ILE A 123 8.20 16.80 -19.99
N VAL A 124 8.10 16.36 -18.73
CA VAL A 124 8.36 17.25 -17.59
C VAL A 124 9.79 17.74 -17.60
N LYS A 125 9.99 19.04 -17.36
CA LYS A 125 11.33 19.63 -17.32
C LYS A 125 11.84 19.73 -15.89
N THR A 126 10.96 20.08 -14.96
CA THR A 126 11.32 20.33 -13.57
C THR A 126 11.70 19.05 -12.84
N SER A 127 12.68 19.16 -11.96
CA SER A 127 13.15 18.03 -11.17
C SER A 127 12.14 17.63 -10.09
N LEU A 128 11.41 18.63 -9.55
CA LEU A 128 10.31 18.40 -8.62
C LEU A 128 9.26 17.44 -9.22
N ALA A 129 8.76 17.73 -10.42
CA ALA A 129 7.78 16.88 -11.09
C ALA A 129 8.36 15.47 -11.37
N LYS A 130 9.60 15.39 -11.89
CA LYS A 130 10.29 14.11 -12.13
C LYS A 130 10.38 13.25 -10.87
N ASN A 131 10.75 13.87 -9.75
CA ASN A 131 10.92 13.17 -8.48
C ASN A 131 9.58 12.66 -7.94
N LYS A 132 8.54 13.50 -7.92
CA LYS A 132 7.20 13.08 -7.48
C LYS A 132 6.62 11.95 -8.33
N ILE A 133 6.80 12.00 -9.65
CA ILE A 133 6.39 10.91 -10.55
C ILE A 133 7.14 9.62 -10.23
N ARG A 134 8.47 9.68 -10.08
CA ARG A 134 9.31 8.50 -9.74
C ARG A 134 8.93 7.90 -8.39
N GLU A 135 8.72 8.75 -7.38
CA GLU A 135 8.28 8.35 -6.05
C GLU A 135 6.95 7.61 -6.10
N TRP A 136 5.98 8.14 -6.84
CA TRP A 136 4.67 7.50 -7.00
C TRP A 136 4.78 6.09 -7.59
N PHE A 137 5.60 5.89 -8.63
CA PHE A 137 5.81 4.56 -9.22
C PHE A 137 6.53 3.60 -8.26
N LYS A 138 7.50 4.11 -7.48
CA LYS A 138 8.20 3.32 -6.47
C LYS A 138 7.24 2.84 -5.38
N GLN A 139 6.39 3.74 -4.87
CA GLN A 139 5.39 3.41 -3.85
C GLN A 139 4.33 2.45 -4.39
N SER A 140 3.80 2.71 -5.59
CA SER A 140 2.80 1.86 -6.24
C SER A 140 3.31 0.43 -6.48
N LYS A 141 4.58 0.29 -6.90
CA LYS A 141 5.22 -1.03 -7.07
C LYS A 141 5.38 -1.73 -5.72
N ALA A 142 5.86 -1.03 -4.70
CA ALA A 142 6.03 -1.59 -3.36
C ALA A 142 4.71 -2.06 -2.77
N GLU A 143 3.64 -1.28 -2.93
CA GLU A 143 2.31 -1.63 -2.44
C GLU A 143 1.73 -2.85 -3.18
N ARG A 144 1.89 -2.91 -4.50
CA ARG A 144 1.51 -4.09 -5.30
C ARG A 144 2.24 -5.36 -4.84
N ILE A 145 3.53 -5.28 -4.55
CA ILE A 145 4.33 -6.41 -4.05
C ILE A 145 3.85 -6.85 -2.66
N LYS A 146 3.58 -5.91 -1.75
CA LYS A 146 3.04 -6.20 -0.41
C LYS A 146 1.71 -6.92 -0.49
N ARG A 147 0.75 -6.40 -1.27
CA ARG A 147 -0.57 -7.03 -1.48
C ARG A 147 -0.44 -8.43 -2.07
N ALA A 148 0.41 -8.63 -3.08
CA ALA A 148 0.65 -9.94 -3.68
C ALA A 148 1.27 -10.94 -2.68
N THR A 149 2.20 -10.47 -1.83
CA THR A 149 2.82 -11.31 -0.78
C THR A 149 1.80 -11.73 0.27
N GLN A 150 0.97 -10.80 0.74
CA GLN A 150 -0.10 -11.07 1.70
C GLN A 150 -1.12 -12.07 1.14
N GLN A 151 -1.54 -11.90 -0.11
CA GLN A 151 -2.46 -12.84 -0.77
C GLN A 151 -1.85 -14.25 -0.88
N LYS A 152 -0.56 -14.36 -1.23
CA LYS A 152 0.13 -15.66 -1.28
C LYS A 152 0.24 -16.32 0.10
N GLN A 153 0.47 -15.54 1.17
CA GLN A 153 0.51 -16.04 2.54
C GLN A 153 -0.88 -16.52 3.00
N ALA A 154 -1.92 -15.71 2.79
CA ALA A 154 -3.31 -16.10 3.09
C ALA A 154 -3.73 -17.37 2.33
N GLN A 155 -3.38 -17.49 1.05
CA GLN A 155 -3.66 -18.70 0.27
C GLN A 155 -2.90 -19.94 0.79
N LYS A 156 -1.69 -19.78 1.34
CA LYS A 156 -0.95 -20.89 1.97
C LYS A 156 -1.59 -21.31 3.29
N GLU A 157 -2.06 -20.37 4.11
CA GLU A 157 -2.75 -20.66 5.36
C GLU A 157 -4.08 -21.41 5.12
N ILE A 158 -4.85 -21.01 4.11
CA ILE A 158 -6.11 -21.69 3.72
C ILE A 158 -5.84 -23.11 3.22
N LYS A 159 -4.75 -23.34 2.47
CA LYS A 159 -4.37 -24.68 1.99
C LYS A 159 -3.82 -25.61 3.09
N GLN A 160 -3.42 -25.08 4.25
CA GLN A 160 -2.80 -25.87 5.33
C GLN A 160 -3.77 -26.45 6.36
N LYS A 161 -5.07 -26.20 6.27
CA LYS A 161 -6.08 -26.91 7.07
C LYS A 161 -7.14 -27.56 6.19
N PRO A 162 -6.87 -28.75 5.61
CA PRO A 162 -7.99 -29.65 5.33
C PRO A 162 -8.63 -29.95 6.68
N ILE A 163 -9.83 -29.44 6.93
CA ILE A 163 -10.70 -30.04 7.94
C ILE A 163 -10.90 -31.47 7.44
N PRO A 164 -10.39 -32.50 8.14
CA PRO A 164 -10.53 -33.85 7.64
C PRO A 164 -12.02 -34.16 7.55
N LEU A 165 -12.54 -34.39 6.33
CA LEU A 165 -13.93 -34.80 6.09
C LEU A 165 -14.35 -36.04 6.90
N LYS A 166 -13.40 -36.79 7.47
CA LYS A 166 -13.64 -37.86 8.45
C LYS A 166 -14.27 -37.40 9.77
N ALA A 167 -14.33 -36.10 10.06
CA ALA A 167 -15.03 -35.56 11.23
C ALA A 167 -16.57 -35.63 11.13
N LEU A 168 -17.13 -36.00 9.97
CA LEU A 168 -18.57 -36.22 9.79
C LEU A 168 -19.05 -37.64 10.14
N GLN A 169 -18.14 -38.55 10.49
CA GLN A 169 -18.49 -39.88 11.02
C GLN A 169 -18.42 -39.85 12.55
N ALA A 170 -19.28 -39.04 13.18
CA ALA A 170 -19.46 -39.14 14.62
C ALA A 170 -19.96 -40.57 14.93
N PRO A 171 -19.34 -41.30 15.86
CA PRO A 171 -19.81 -42.61 16.27
C PRO A 171 -21.22 -42.44 16.84
N ILE A 172 -22.16 -43.23 16.34
CA ILE A 172 -23.54 -43.24 16.86
C ILE A 172 -23.53 -44.06 18.15
N VAL A 173 -23.08 -43.42 19.22
CA VAL A 173 -22.96 -44.01 20.54
C VAL A 173 -23.67 -43.15 21.57
N GLU A 174 -24.12 -43.79 22.63
CA GLU A 174 -24.76 -43.14 23.76
C GLU A 174 -23.81 -43.21 24.97
N ILE A 175 -23.62 -42.08 25.63
CA ILE A 175 -22.69 -41.93 26.76
C ILE A 175 -23.54 -41.54 27.96
N LYS A 176 -23.72 -42.46 28.92
CA LYS A 176 -24.59 -42.28 30.10
C LYS A 176 -26.02 -41.78 29.79
N GLY A 177 -26.62 -42.22 28.67
CA GLY A 177 -27.96 -41.77 28.27
C GLY A 177 -27.99 -40.50 27.39
N GLU A 178 -26.82 -39.94 27.03
CA GLU A 178 -26.73 -38.74 26.19
C GLU A 178 -25.99 -38.99 24.88
N THR A 179 -26.53 -38.46 23.77
CA THR A 179 -25.95 -38.59 22.43
C THR A 179 -25.30 -37.30 21.93
N LYS A 180 -25.34 -36.20 22.70
CA LYS A 180 -24.84 -34.87 22.30
C LYS A 180 -23.37 -34.63 22.63
N ILE A 181 -22.69 -35.63 23.19
CA ILE A 181 -21.28 -35.52 23.58
C ILE A 181 -20.39 -35.82 22.37
N LEU A 182 -19.49 -34.88 22.06
CA LEU A 182 -18.48 -35.06 21.02
C LEU A 182 -17.66 -36.31 21.32
N SER A 183 -17.72 -37.29 20.42
CA SER A 183 -17.06 -38.58 20.57
C SER A 183 -16.44 -39.05 19.25
N PHE A 184 -15.45 -39.93 19.34
CA PHE A 184 -14.76 -40.48 18.16
C PHE A 184 -14.20 -41.89 18.44
N PHE A 185 -14.17 -42.75 17.43
CA PHE A 185 -13.57 -44.09 17.54
C PHE A 185 -12.05 -44.04 17.63
N ALA A 186 -11.48 -44.79 18.57
CA ALA A 186 -10.05 -44.91 18.74
C ALA A 186 -9.40 -45.72 17.62
N LYS A 187 -8.40 -45.12 16.96
CA LYS A 187 -7.66 -45.76 15.86
C LYS A 187 -6.88 -47.02 16.26
N CYS A 188 -6.57 -47.19 17.54
CA CYS A 188 -5.76 -48.31 18.03
C CYS A 188 -6.52 -49.65 18.08
N CYS A 189 -7.84 -49.63 18.21
CA CYS A 189 -8.67 -50.84 18.26
C CYS A 189 -9.86 -50.83 17.29
N ASN A 190 -10.11 -49.68 16.63
CA ASN A 190 -11.13 -49.46 15.62
C ASN A 190 -12.46 -50.18 15.92
N PRO A 191 -13.20 -49.76 16.98
CA PRO A 191 -14.42 -50.42 17.41
C PRO A 191 -15.49 -50.42 16.30
N LYS A 192 -16.22 -51.52 16.21
CA LYS A 192 -17.29 -51.73 15.23
C LYS A 192 -18.62 -52.03 15.95
N PRO A 193 -19.77 -51.72 15.34
CA PRO A 193 -21.08 -52.05 15.90
C PRO A 193 -21.14 -53.50 16.38
N GLY A 194 -21.56 -53.71 17.62
CA GLY A 194 -21.59 -55.02 18.27
C GLY A 194 -20.37 -55.35 19.15
N ASP A 195 -19.25 -54.63 19.01
CA ASP A 195 -18.13 -54.77 19.95
C ASP A 195 -18.52 -54.23 21.34
N GLN A 196 -18.02 -54.84 22.41
CA GLN A 196 -18.08 -54.22 23.73
C GLN A 196 -17.16 -52.99 23.76
N ILE A 197 -17.71 -51.81 24.06
CA ILE A 197 -17.00 -50.53 24.00
C ILE A 197 -16.92 -49.83 25.37
N GLN A 198 -15.89 -49.00 25.52
CA GLN A 198 -15.66 -48.16 26.69
C GLN A 198 -15.15 -46.78 26.25
N GLY A 199 -15.65 -45.73 26.88
CA GLY A 199 -15.25 -44.36 26.61
C GLY A 199 -14.14 -43.88 27.55
N TYR A 200 -13.31 -42.98 27.06
CA TYR A 200 -12.32 -42.26 27.85
C TYR A 200 -12.36 -40.76 27.56
N ILE A 201 -12.50 -39.96 28.61
CA ILE A 201 -12.58 -38.50 28.50
C ILE A 201 -11.19 -37.93 28.21
N THR A 202 -11.01 -37.37 27.00
CA THR A 202 -9.79 -36.66 26.63
C THR A 202 -9.88 -35.19 27.04
N LEU A 203 -8.74 -34.51 27.19
CA LEU A 203 -8.71 -33.11 27.66
C LEU A 203 -9.44 -32.15 26.71
N ASN A 204 -9.16 -32.19 25.41
CA ASN A 204 -9.62 -31.17 24.45
C ASN A 204 -10.29 -31.74 23.18
N ARG A 205 -10.55 -33.06 23.11
CA ARG A 205 -11.06 -33.71 21.88
C ARG A 205 -12.39 -34.46 22.07
N GLY A 206 -13.00 -34.38 23.25
CA GLY A 206 -14.19 -35.15 23.60
C GLY A 206 -13.87 -36.56 24.11
N VAL A 207 -14.80 -37.50 23.91
CA VAL A 207 -14.68 -38.87 24.41
C VAL A 207 -14.11 -39.79 23.33
N SER A 208 -12.99 -40.45 23.63
CA SER A 208 -12.44 -41.49 22.76
C SER A 208 -13.09 -42.84 23.08
N VAL A 209 -13.68 -43.48 22.07
CA VAL A 209 -14.37 -44.77 22.20
C VAL A 209 -13.40 -45.90 21.84
N HIS A 210 -13.11 -46.78 22.78
CA HIS A 210 -12.25 -47.95 22.64
C HIS A 210 -13.07 -49.25 22.76
N LYS A 211 -12.51 -50.37 22.32
CA LYS A 211 -13.01 -51.69 22.75
C LYS A 211 -12.72 -51.88 24.24
N ALA A 212 -13.63 -52.50 24.98
CA ALA A 212 -13.45 -52.78 26.41
C ALA A 212 -12.15 -53.57 26.69
N GLU A 213 -11.74 -54.42 25.75
CA GLU A 213 -10.52 -55.22 25.86
C GLU A 213 -9.23 -54.54 25.34
N CYS A 214 -9.29 -53.27 24.96
CA CYS A 214 -8.15 -52.58 24.35
C CYS A 214 -6.94 -52.52 25.30
N LYS A 215 -5.77 -52.97 24.82
CA LYS A 215 -4.51 -52.91 25.59
C LYS A 215 -4.17 -51.49 26.07
N ASN A 216 -4.52 -50.47 25.30
CA ASN A 216 -4.25 -49.08 25.65
C ASN A 216 -5.19 -48.57 26.75
N ILE A 217 -6.47 -48.98 26.77
CA ILE A 217 -7.41 -48.52 27.80
C ILE A 217 -7.11 -49.21 29.15
N LYS A 218 -6.79 -50.51 29.12
CA LYS A 218 -6.41 -51.28 30.32
C LYS A 218 -5.14 -50.77 31.01
N LYS A 219 -4.27 -50.05 30.28
CA LYS A 219 -3.02 -49.48 30.81
C LYS A 219 -3.17 -48.08 31.42
N ILE A 220 -4.34 -47.47 31.33
CA ILE A 220 -4.57 -46.11 31.84
C ILE A 220 -4.68 -46.14 33.36
N LYS A 221 -3.85 -45.34 34.03
CA LYS A 221 -3.83 -45.22 35.50
C LYS A 221 -5.00 -44.40 36.06
N ASN A 222 -5.52 -43.46 35.28
CA ASN A 222 -6.62 -42.59 35.69
C ASN A 222 -7.96 -43.20 35.30
N THR A 223 -8.54 -43.97 36.23
CA THR A 223 -9.81 -44.68 36.06
C THR A 223 -11.04 -43.76 36.16
N GLU A 224 -10.91 -42.58 36.79
CA GLU A 224 -11.99 -41.59 36.94
C GLU A 224 -12.46 -40.99 35.61
N ARG A 225 -11.62 -41.07 34.58
CA ARG A 225 -11.92 -40.59 33.22
C ARG A 225 -12.53 -41.67 32.31
N LEU A 226 -12.73 -42.88 32.83
CA LEU A 226 -13.43 -43.94 32.10
C LEU A 226 -14.93 -43.74 32.23
N ILE A 227 -15.63 -43.87 31.11
CA ILE A 227 -17.09 -43.69 31.04
C ILE A 227 -17.72 -44.86 30.30
N SER A 228 -18.91 -45.28 30.75
CA SER A 228 -19.71 -46.27 30.05
C SER A 228 -20.28 -45.67 28.77
N VAL A 229 -20.13 -46.42 27.68
CA VAL A 229 -20.61 -46.05 26.35
C VAL A 229 -21.31 -47.26 25.76
N SER A 230 -22.45 -47.05 25.12
CA SER A 230 -23.21 -48.08 24.41
C SER A 230 -23.40 -47.70 22.95
N TRP A 231 -23.61 -48.70 22.09
CA TRP A 231 -24.05 -48.45 20.73
C TRP A 231 -25.49 -47.98 20.76
N LYS A 232 -25.79 -46.90 20.04
CA LYS A 232 -27.18 -46.48 19.84
C LYS A 232 -27.79 -47.41 18.79
N GLN A 233 -28.94 -48.01 19.11
CA GLN A 233 -29.77 -48.75 18.16
C GLN A 233 -30.47 -47.81 17.18
#